data_AF-A0AAV5YNC8-F1
#
_entry.id   AF-A0AAV5YNC8-F1
#
_cell.length_a   1.000
_cell.length_b   1.000
_cell.length_c   1.000
_cell.angle_alpha   90.00
_cell.angle_beta   90.00
_cell.angle_gamma   90.00
#
_symmetry.space_group_name_H-M   'P 1'
#
loop_
_entity.id
_entity.type
_entity.pdbx_description
1 polymer ?
#
loop_
_entity_poly.entity_id
_entity_poly.type
_entity_poly.pdbx_seq_one_letter_code
_entity_poly.pdbx_strand_id
1 'polypeptide(L)'
;SSAPADRFRLPDGRVFGIISSTTQPFCRSCDRSRLTADGLWYLCLYAVRGTDLRQALRAGASREDLLTLIRSTWQGRRDRGAEARLATPERRPLIQIGELKRDPHLEMHTRGG
;
A
#
# COMPACT_ATOMS: atom_id res chain seq x y z
N SER A 1 -5.69 -9.93 11.40
CA SER A 1 -6.04 -9.41 10.07
C SER A 1 -7.39 -9.99 9.65
N SER A 2 -8.44 -9.17 9.54
CA SER A 2 -9.68 -9.57 8.86
C SER A 2 -9.56 -9.21 7.38
N ALA A 3 -9.97 -10.10 6.49
CA ALA A 3 -10.06 -9.77 5.08
C ALA A 3 -11.08 -8.62 4.90
N PRO A 4 -10.81 -7.59 4.08
CA PRO A 4 -11.65 -6.38 3.97
C PRO A 4 -12.95 -6.60 3.18
N ALA A 5 -13.43 -7.84 3.12
CA ALA A 5 -14.58 -8.23 2.33
C ALA A 5 -15.80 -8.41 3.22
N ASP A 6 -16.89 -7.73 2.88
CA ASP A 6 -18.22 -8.05 3.41
C ASP A 6 -18.67 -9.37 2.81
N ARG A 7 -19.03 -10.33 3.66
CA ARG A 7 -19.38 -11.69 3.22
C ARG A 7 -20.88 -11.88 3.17
N PHE A 8 -21.36 -12.49 2.10
CA PHE A 8 -22.76 -12.79 1.85
C PHE A 8 -22.94 -14.29 1.61
N ARG A 9 -24.08 -14.81 2.05
CA ARG A 9 -24.47 -16.21 1.85
C ARG A 9 -25.77 -16.27 1.06
N LEU A 10 -25.78 -17.08 0.00
CA LEU A 10 -26.95 -17.33 -0.83
C LEU A 10 -27.82 -18.45 -0.24
N PRO A 11 -29.12 -18.53 -0.60
CA PRO A 11 -30.04 -19.57 -0.11
C PRO A 11 -29.57 -21.00 -0.41
N ASP A 12 -28.81 -21.20 -1.49
CA ASP A 12 -28.23 -22.49 -1.87
C ASP A 12 -26.90 -22.82 -1.16
N GLY A 13 -26.51 -22.01 -0.18
CA GLY A 13 -25.32 -22.23 0.65
C GLY A 13 -24.03 -21.64 0.10
N ARG A 14 -24.00 -21.12 -1.13
CA ARG A 14 -22.79 -20.46 -1.69
C ARG A 14 -22.45 -19.18 -0.92
N VAL A 15 -21.16 -18.88 -0.81
CA VAL A 15 -20.63 -17.68 -0.13
C VAL A 15 -19.80 -16.87 -1.10
N PHE A 16 -20.02 -15.56 -1.13
CA PHE A 16 -19.18 -14.62 -1.87
C PHE A 16 -18.85 -13.41 -0.99
N GLY A 17 -17.85 -12.63 -1.41
CA GLY A 17 -17.44 -11.42 -0.70
C GLY A 17 -17.37 -10.23 -1.64
N ILE A 18 -17.73 -9.06 -1.14
CA ILE A 18 -17.57 -7.78 -1.87
C ILE A 18 -16.51 -6.96 -1.14
N ILE A 19 -15.53 -6.45 -1.89
CA ILE A 19 -14.52 -5.53 -1.37
C ILE A 19 -14.82 -4.13 -1.92
N SER A 20 -15.43 -3.29 -1.09
CA SER A 20 -15.84 -1.92 -1.42
C SER A 20 -14.68 -0.92 -1.36
N SER A 21 -13.54 -1.23 -1.99
CA SER A 21 -12.26 -0.52 -1.83
C SER A 21 -12.26 0.97 -2.22
N THR A 22 -13.26 1.40 -3.01
CA THR A 22 -13.39 2.78 -3.51
C THR A 22 -14.53 3.55 -2.86
N THR A 23 -15.62 2.90 -2.47
CA THR A 23 -16.82 3.54 -1.90
C THR A 23 -16.85 3.47 -0.37
N GLN A 24 -16.24 2.44 0.22
CA GLN A 24 -16.10 2.27 1.67
C GLN A 24 -14.66 1.85 2.02
N PRO A 25 -13.71 2.81 1.99
CA PRO A 25 -12.31 2.53 2.31
C PRO A 25 -12.10 2.00 3.73
N PHE A 26 -11.15 1.09 3.89
CA PHE A 26 -10.77 0.45 5.16
C PHE A 26 -9.36 0.89 5.61
N CYS A 27 -8.94 2.12 5.28
CA CYS A 27 -7.57 2.56 5.58
C CYS A 27 -7.27 2.56 7.09
N ARG A 28 -8.24 2.94 7.94
CA ARG A 28 -8.09 2.99 9.40
C ARG A 28 -7.72 1.66 10.05
N SER A 29 -8.20 0.54 9.51
CA SER A 29 -7.90 -0.81 10.01
C SER A 29 -6.84 -1.54 9.17
N CYS A 30 -6.27 -0.88 8.16
CA CYS A 30 -5.29 -1.48 7.28
C CYS A 30 -3.97 -1.73 8.03
N ASP A 31 -3.58 -3.00 8.19
CA ASP A 31 -2.35 -3.45 8.83
C ASP A 31 -1.25 -3.85 7.81
N ARG A 32 -1.48 -3.59 6.53
CA ARG A 32 -0.61 -4.05 5.44
C ARG A 32 0.47 -3.03 5.09
N SER A 33 1.66 -3.56 4.79
CA SER A 33 2.74 -2.90 4.06
C SER A 33 3.18 -3.78 2.88
N ARG A 34 4.02 -3.25 1.99
CA ARG A 34 4.51 -3.98 0.81
C ARG A 34 5.99 -3.75 0.63
N LEU A 35 6.76 -4.82 0.43
CA LEU A 35 8.15 -4.75 -0.03
C LEU A 35 8.18 -5.16 -1.50
N THR A 36 8.70 -4.31 -2.38
CA THR A 36 8.87 -4.61 -3.80
C THR A 36 10.14 -5.44 -4.02
N ALA A 37 10.21 -6.14 -5.16
CA ALA A 37 11.33 -7.05 -5.47
C ALA A 37 12.69 -6.35 -5.55
N ASP A 38 12.70 -5.06 -5.87
CA ASP A 38 13.89 -4.20 -5.89
C ASP A 38 14.27 -3.64 -4.51
N GLY A 39 13.46 -3.87 -3.47
CA GLY A 39 13.81 -3.58 -2.07
C GLY A 39 13.18 -2.32 -1.47
N LEU A 40 12.23 -1.66 -2.16
CA LEU A 40 11.49 -0.54 -1.58
C LEU A 40 10.31 -1.00 -0.73
N TRP A 41 10.22 -0.45 0.47
CA TRP A 41 9.14 -0.69 1.41
C TRP A 41 8.11 0.44 1.39
N TYR A 42 6.87 0.08 1.06
CA TYR A 42 5.73 0.98 0.94
C TYR A 42 4.69 0.69 2.02
N LEU A 43 4.10 1.74 2.59
CA LEU A 43 3.11 1.65 3.66
C LEU A 43 1.65 1.71 3.15
N CYS A 44 1.47 1.93 1.86
CA CYS A 44 0.17 2.06 1.22
C CYS A 44 0.25 1.62 -0.24
N LEU A 45 -0.86 1.12 -0.80
CA LEU A 45 -0.98 0.87 -2.24
C LEU A 45 -1.07 2.18 -3.06
N TYR A 46 -1.30 3.31 -2.39
CA TYR A 46 -1.41 4.63 -3.01
C TYR A 46 -0.18 5.50 -2.73
N ALA A 47 0.88 4.94 -2.15
CA ALA A 47 2.07 5.70 -1.81
C ALA A 47 2.86 6.04 -3.08
N VAL A 48 3.46 7.22 -3.11
CA VAL A 48 4.32 7.67 -4.22
C VAL A 48 5.80 7.60 -3.90
N ARG A 49 6.13 7.22 -2.66
CA ARG A 49 7.50 7.05 -2.16
C ARG A 49 7.53 5.84 -1.23
N GLY A 50 8.66 5.13 -1.25
CA GLY A 50 8.95 4.02 -0.34
C GLY A 50 10.31 4.20 0.32
N THR A 51 10.56 3.44 1.37
CA THR A 51 11.85 3.40 2.09
C THR A 51 12.74 2.32 1.47
N ASP A 52 13.97 2.67 1.08
CA ASP A 52 14.92 1.68 0.52
C ASP A 52 15.58 0.85 1.62
N LEU A 53 14.97 -0.28 1.95
CA LEU A 53 15.51 -1.22 2.92
C LEU A 53 16.71 -2.00 2.36
N ARG A 54 16.77 -2.19 1.03
CA ARG A 54 17.89 -2.87 0.38
C ARG A 54 19.16 -2.05 0.48
N GLN A 55 19.09 -0.74 0.28
CA GLN A 55 20.24 0.15 0.45
C GLN A 55 20.74 0.12 1.89
N ALA A 56 19.86 0.23 2.89
CA ALA A 56 20.24 0.14 4.30
C ALA A 56 20.96 -1.18 4.62
N LEU A 57 20.41 -2.31 4.16
CA LEU A 57 21.05 -3.62 4.30
C LEU A 57 22.42 -3.69 3.62
N ARG A 58 22.54 -3.22 2.37
CA ARG A 58 23.80 -3.23 1.61
C ARG A 58 24.86 -2.28 2.16
N ALA A 59 24.44 -1.23 2.86
CA ALA A 59 25.32 -0.32 3.57
C ALA A 59 25.84 -0.90 4.90
N GLY A 60 25.42 -2.11 5.27
CA GLY A 60 25.87 -2.77 6.50
C GLY A 60 25.12 -2.33 7.76
N ALA A 61 23.89 -1.81 7.64
CA ALA A 61 23.07 -1.46 8.79
C ALA A 61 22.93 -2.65 9.76
N SER A 62 23.08 -2.38 11.06
CA SER A 62 22.90 -3.41 12.08
C SER A 62 21.43 -3.85 12.17
N ARG A 63 21.19 -4.95 12.87
CA ARG A 63 19.82 -5.41 13.15
C ARG A 63 19.04 -4.36 13.92
N GLU A 64 19.67 -3.70 14.87
CA GLU A 64 19.10 -2.66 15.72
C GLU A 64 18.75 -1.41 14.89
N ASP A 65 19.59 -1.02 13.94
CA ASP A 65 19.33 0.08 13.01
C ASP A 65 18.11 -0.21 12.14
N LEU A 66 18.04 -1.42 11.56
CA LEU A 66 16.92 -1.85 10.72
C LEU A 66 15.62 -1.92 11.52
N LEU A 67 15.66 -2.46 12.75
CA LEU A 67 14.50 -2.49 13.64
C LEU A 67 14.02 -1.08 13.97
N THR A 68 14.94 -0.16 14.23
CA THR A 68 14.62 1.25 14.51
C THR A 68 14.01 1.92 13.28
N LEU A 69 14.59 1.75 12.10
CA LEU A 69 14.09 2.27 10.83
C LEU A 69 12.68 1.76 10.54
N ILE A 70 12.45 0.45 10.64
CA ILE A 70 11.15 -0.16 10.37
C ILE A 70 10.10 0.31 11.39
N ARG A 71 10.41 0.27 12.69
CA ARG A 71 9.46 0.65 13.75
C ARG A 71 9.07 2.12 13.65
N SER A 72 10.04 3.02 13.54
CA SER A 72 9.78 4.45 13.46
C SER A 72 8.96 4.82 12.22
N THR A 73 9.32 4.25 11.06
CA THR A 73 8.58 4.45 9.80
C THR A 73 7.14 3.93 9.91
N TRP A 74 6.93 2.74 10.49
CA TRP A 74 5.59 2.19 10.68
C TRP A 74 4.75 3.00 11.68
N GLN A 75 5.33 3.42 12.79
CA GLN A 75 4.66 4.25 13.80
C GLN A 75 4.33 5.65 13.27
N GLY A 76 5.14 6.17 12.35
CA GLY A 76 4.90 7.43 11.65
C GLY A 76 3.86 7.34 10.53
N ARG A 77 3.35 6.15 10.21
CA ARG A 77 2.40 5.91 9.13
C ARG A 77 1.13 6.73 9.30
N ARG A 78 0.80 7.53 8.29
CA ARG A 78 -0.45 8.32 8.22
C ARG A 78 -1.23 8.07 6.93
N ASP A 79 -0.79 7.09 6.15
CA ASP A 79 -1.32 6.76 4.85
C ASP A 79 -2.80 6.39 4.92
N ARG A 80 -3.58 7.08 4.09
CA ARG A 80 -5.02 6.86 3.93
C ARG A 80 -5.46 7.06 2.49
N GLY A 81 -4.70 6.49 1.57
CA GLY A 81 -4.80 6.82 0.15
C GLY A 81 -6.18 6.61 -0.47
N ALA A 82 -6.87 5.50 -0.15
CA ALA A 82 -8.23 5.28 -0.66
C ALA A 82 -9.23 6.30 -0.08
N GLU A 83 -9.12 6.67 1.20
CA GLU A 83 -9.94 7.72 1.81
C GLU A 83 -9.66 9.10 1.17
N ALA A 84 -8.40 9.45 0.98
CA ALA A 84 -8.00 10.70 0.35
C ALA A 84 -8.52 10.79 -1.10
N ARG A 85 -8.50 9.68 -1.83
CA ARG A 85 -9.05 9.60 -3.18
C ARG A 85 -10.57 9.69 -3.22
N LEU A 86 -11.28 9.05 -2.29
CA LEU A 86 -12.73 9.18 -2.18
C LEU A 86 -13.16 10.63 -1.90
N ALA A 87 -12.35 11.37 -1.13
CA ALA A 87 -12.60 12.79 -0.85
C ALA A 87 -12.30 13.74 -2.03
N THR A 88 -11.69 13.24 -3.12
CA THR A 88 -11.36 14.06 -4.30
C THR A 88 -12.52 14.01 -5.31
N PRO A 89 -13.03 15.16 -5.81
CA PRO A 89 -14.14 15.18 -6.77
C PRO A 89 -13.78 14.56 -8.12
N GLU A 90 -12.54 14.76 -8.56
CA GLU A 90 -12.07 14.32 -9.87
C GLU A 90 -11.40 12.94 -9.83
N ARG A 91 -11.93 12.01 -10.63
CA ARG A 91 -11.34 10.68 -10.79
C ARG A 91 -10.25 10.69 -11.86
N ARG A 92 -9.05 11.14 -11.49
CA ARG A 92 -7.82 11.03 -12.32
C ARG A 92 -6.97 9.84 -11.93
N PRO A 93 -6.13 9.26 -12.81
CA PRO A 93 -5.14 8.28 -12.41
C PRO A 93 -4.34 8.73 -11.19
N LEU A 94 -3.97 7.79 -10.31
CA LEU A 94 -3.16 8.13 -9.12
C LEU A 94 -1.83 8.76 -9.51
N ILE A 95 -1.18 8.20 -10.54
CA ILE A 95 0.06 8.69 -11.12
C ILE A 95 -0.14 8.81 -12.62
N GLN A 96 0.32 9.91 -13.20
CA GLN A 96 0.19 10.11 -14.64
C GLN A 96 1.17 9.22 -15.40
N ILE A 97 0.79 8.80 -16.62
CA ILE A 97 1.63 7.86 -17.39
C ILE A 97 3.03 8.41 -17.68
N GLY A 98 3.18 9.73 -17.83
CA GLY A 98 4.48 10.38 -18.03
C GLY A 98 5.38 10.37 -16.79
N GLU A 99 4.81 10.24 -15.59
CA GLU A 99 5.56 10.06 -14.34
C GLU A 99 5.99 8.60 -14.18
N LEU A 100 5.08 7.66 -14.44
CA LEU A 100 5.39 6.23 -14.39
C LEU A 100 6.56 5.87 -15.32
N LYS A 101 6.60 6.45 -16.52
CA LYS A 101 7.70 6.22 -17.48
C LYS A 101 9.06 6.77 -17.01
N ARG A 102 9.08 7.72 -16.08
CA ARG A 102 10.31 8.33 -15.56
C ARG A 102 10.82 7.64 -14.29
N ASP A 103 9.96 6.91 -13.60
CA ASP A 103 10.28 6.25 -12.35
C ASP A 103 9.85 4.76 -12.38
N PRO A 104 10.79 3.85 -12.72
CA PRO A 104 10.53 2.42 -12.75
C PRO A 104 10.07 1.85 -11.39
N HIS A 105 10.50 2.45 -10.28
CA HIS A 105 10.09 2.02 -8.94
C HIS A 105 8.61 2.32 -8.71
N LEU A 106 8.16 3.51 -9.14
CA LEU A 106 6.77 3.91 -9.05
C LEU A 106 5.88 3.12 -10.02
N GLU A 107 6.40 2.77 -11.21
CA GLU A 107 5.71 1.87 -12.13
C GLU A 107 5.48 0.48 -11.52
N MET A 108 6.52 -0.17 -11.02
CA MET A 108 6.38 -1.44 -10.31
C MET A 108 5.46 -1.32 -9.08
N HIS A 109 5.52 -0.19 -8.37
CA HIS A 109 4.65 0.03 -7.23
C HIS A 109 3.16 0.03 -7.64
N THR A 110 2.83 0.83 -8.64
CA THR A 110 1.44 1.16 -8.99
C THR A 110 0.79 0.18 -9.97
N ARG A 111 1.58 -0.52 -10.80
CA ARG A 111 1.10 -1.48 -11.80
C ARG A 111 1.45 -2.92 -11.50
N GLY A 112 2.48 -3.17 -10.69
CA GLY A 112 2.90 -4.51 -10.29
C GLY A 112 1.91 -5.11 -9.29
N GLY A 113 0.86 -5.73 -9.81
CA GLY A 113 -0.05 -6.65 -9.15
C GLY A 113 -0.24 -7.88 -10.01
#